data_AF-A0A363UBD1-F1
#
_entry.id   AF-A0A363UBD1-F1
#
_cell.length_a   1.000
_cell.length_b   1.000
_cell.length_c   1.000
_cell.angle_alpha   90.00
_cell.angle_beta   90.00
_cell.angle_gamma   90.00
#
_symmetry.space_group_name_H-M   'P 1'
#
loop_
_entity.id
_entity.type
_entity.pdbx_description
1 polymer ?
#
loop_
_entity_poly.entity_id
_entity_poly.type
_entity_poly.pdbx_seq_one_letter_code
_entity_poly.pdbx_strand_id
1 'polypeptide(L)'
;MLERTNLIGAITAIAFFISAILVFVFRLLGKPQYENWLGYFEFLLAIPLIYLLIQAPRLERPTLYYIQIGCMLAWLAVEALLDHILKIDFRQVRWIVISYVVLFFAGTGGLLGVASNAGRSWSITAIILFLIMAALTFVQRAVTGM
;
A
#
# COMPACT_ATOMS: atom_id res chain seq x y z
N MET A 1 -9.07 22.56 -7.76
CA MET A 1 -7.94 21.62 -7.93
C MET A 1 -7.68 20.78 -6.69
N LEU A 2 -7.61 21.41 -5.50
CA LEU A 2 -7.42 20.72 -4.21
C LEU A 2 -8.36 19.52 -4.00
N GLU A 3 -9.66 19.68 -4.23
CA GLU A 3 -10.65 18.62 -4.07
C GLU A 3 -10.43 17.44 -5.02
N ARG A 4 -10.10 17.70 -6.29
CA ARG A 4 -9.76 16.65 -7.26
C ARG A 4 -8.51 15.89 -6.84
N THR A 5 -7.47 16.60 -6.37
CA THR A 5 -6.25 15.95 -5.88
C THR A 5 -6.50 15.10 -4.63
N ASN A 6 -7.35 15.57 -3.72
CA ASN A 6 -7.79 14.79 -2.57
C ASN A 6 -8.53 13.51 -2.98
N LEU A 7 -9.46 13.62 -3.93
CA LEU A 7 -10.19 12.47 -4.44
C LEU A 7 -9.24 11.47 -5.12
N ILE A 8 -8.26 11.93 -5.91
CA ILE A 8 -7.23 11.05 -6.48
C ILE A 8 -6.48 10.32 -5.37
N GLY A 9 -6.10 11.02 -4.30
CA GLY A 9 -5.45 10.41 -3.13
C GLY A 9 -6.31 9.32 -2.46
N ALA A 10 -7.59 9.61 -2.22
CA ALA A 10 -8.50 8.66 -1.60
C ALA A 10 -8.81 7.45 -2.50
N ILE A 11 -9.02 7.67 -3.79
CA ILE A 11 -9.25 6.58 -4.77
C ILE A 11 -8.00 5.71 -4.86
N THR A 12 -6.80 6.31 -4.91
CA THR A 12 -5.53 5.57 -4.94
C THR A 12 -5.37 4.72 -3.68
N ALA A 13 -5.66 5.28 -2.51
CA ALA A 13 -5.58 4.57 -1.24
C ALA A 13 -6.56 3.38 -1.17
N ILE A 14 -7.82 3.60 -1.56
CA ILE A 14 -8.83 2.54 -1.58
C ILE A 14 -8.49 1.46 -2.60
N ALA A 15 -8.05 1.84 -3.80
CA ALA A 15 -7.61 0.90 -4.83
C ALA A 15 -6.47 0.03 -4.32
N PHE A 16 -5.49 0.63 -3.62
CA PHE A 16 -4.39 -0.08 -2.99
C PHE A 16 -4.89 -1.06 -1.90
N PHE A 17 -5.78 -0.62 -1.00
CA PHE A 17 -6.28 -1.52 0.03
C PHE A 17 -7.07 -2.69 -0.55
N ILE A 18 -7.90 -2.45 -1.57
CA ILE A 18 -8.66 -3.50 -2.25
C ILE A 18 -7.71 -4.49 -2.94
N SER A 19 -6.70 -4.01 -3.66
CA SER A 19 -5.71 -4.89 -4.31
C SER A 19 -4.96 -5.73 -3.27
N ALA A 20 -4.50 -5.13 -2.19
CA ALA A 20 -3.75 -5.83 -1.14
C ALA A 20 -4.62 -6.90 -0.45
N ILE A 21 -5.89 -6.58 -0.16
CA ILE A 21 -6.86 -7.56 0.36
C ILE A 21 -7.02 -8.73 -0.61
N LEU A 22 -7.17 -8.45 -1.92
CA LEU A 22 -7.31 -9.50 -2.92
C LEU A 22 -6.06 -10.37 -3.01
N VAL A 23 -4.86 -9.80 -2.92
CA VAL A 23 -3.59 -10.56 -2.87
C VAL A 23 -3.61 -11.53 -1.69
N PHE A 24 -3.94 -11.04 -0.48
CA PHE A 24 -4.00 -11.89 0.71
C PHE A 24 -5.07 -12.98 0.61
N VAL A 25 -6.24 -12.68 0.04
CA VAL A 25 -7.31 -13.65 -0.19
C VAL A 25 -6.88 -14.72 -1.20
N PHE A 26 -6.27 -14.35 -2.32
CA PHE A 26 -5.81 -15.33 -3.32
C PHE A 26 -4.68 -16.22 -2.78
N ARG A 27 -3.82 -15.66 -1.93
CA ARG A 27 -2.78 -16.43 -1.23
C ARG A 27 -3.39 -17.46 -0.28
N LEU A 28 -4.38 -17.06 0.52
CA LEU A 28 -5.13 -17.97 1.40
C LEU A 28 -5.88 -19.06 0.63
N LEU A 29 -6.36 -18.76 -0.58
CA LEU A 29 -7.02 -19.72 -1.46
C LEU A 29 -6.05 -20.64 -2.23
N GLY A 30 -4.73 -20.50 -2.03
CA GLY A 30 -3.71 -21.31 -2.71
C GLY A 30 -3.64 -21.08 -4.22
N LYS A 31 -4.05 -19.91 -4.72
CA LYS A 31 -4.02 -19.55 -6.14
C LYS A 31 -3.03 -18.40 -6.42
N PRO A 32 -1.71 -18.61 -6.25
CA PRO A 32 -0.70 -17.56 -6.35
C PRO A 32 -0.56 -16.97 -7.77
N GLN A 33 -1.09 -17.65 -8.79
CA GLN A 33 -1.09 -17.17 -10.17
C GLN A 33 -1.74 -15.79 -10.38
N TYR A 34 -2.71 -15.41 -9.54
CA TYR A 34 -3.35 -14.09 -9.58
C TYR A 34 -2.59 -13.01 -8.79
N GLU A 35 -1.63 -13.40 -7.94
CA GLU A 35 -0.83 -12.45 -7.15
C GLU A 35 0.05 -11.58 -8.06
N ASN A 36 0.65 -12.17 -9.11
CA ASN A 36 1.53 -11.44 -10.00
C ASN A 36 0.81 -10.29 -10.72
N TRP A 37 -0.42 -10.53 -11.19
CA TRP A 37 -1.23 -9.50 -11.86
C TRP A 37 -1.61 -8.36 -10.90
N LEU A 38 -1.93 -8.68 -9.65
CA LEU A 38 -2.24 -7.68 -8.63
C LEU A 38 -0.99 -6.90 -8.19
N GLY A 39 0.17 -7.54 -8.12
CA GLY A 39 1.44 -6.84 -7.86
C GLY A 39 1.76 -5.82 -8.95
N TYR A 40 1.61 -6.17 -10.24
CA TYR A 40 1.75 -5.20 -11.33
C TYR A 40 0.74 -4.04 -11.25
N PHE A 41 -0.48 -4.32 -10.79
CA PHE A 41 -1.48 -3.29 -10.56
C PHE A 41 -1.07 -2.33 -9.42
N GLU A 42 -0.52 -2.86 -8.32
CA GLU A 42 0.00 -2.04 -7.21
C GLU A 42 1.17 -1.16 -7.65
N PHE A 43 2.06 -1.68 -8.50
CA PHE A 43 3.10 -0.86 -9.13
C PHE A 43 2.54 0.28 -9.99
N LEU A 44 1.42 0.05 -10.69
CA LEU A 44 0.75 1.09 -11.46
C LEU A 44 0.25 2.23 -10.56
N LEU A 45 -0.13 1.93 -9.31
CA LEU A 45 -0.54 2.93 -8.32
C LEU A 45 0.63 3.83 -7.87
N ALA A 46 1.89 3.50 -8.19
CA ALA A 46 3.00 4.43 -8.02
C ALA A 46 2.81 5.71 -8.85
N ILE A 47 2.19 5.62 -10.03
CA ILE A 47 1.97 6.76 -10.94
C ILE A 47 1.12 7.85 -10.26
N PRO A 48 -0.10 7.57 -9.75
CA PRO A 48 -0.88 8.58 -9.05
C PRO A 48 -0.20 9.04 -7.76
N LEU A 49 0.55 8.20 -7.05
CA LEU A 49 1.30 8.61 -5.84
C LEU A 49 2.41 9.62 -6.16
N ILE A 50 3.18 9.40 -7.23
CA ILE A 50 4.20 10.34 -7.70
C ILE A 50 3.54 11.66 -8.13
N TYR A 51 2.42 11.59 -8.86
CA TYR A 51 1.65 12.78 -9.23
C TYR A 51 1.20 13.58 -8.00
N LEU A 52 0.70 12.91 -6.96
CA LEU A 52 0.30 13.55 -5.70
C LEU A 52 1.49 14.22 -4.99
N LEU A 53 2.68 13.59 -5.02
CA LEU A 53 3.90 14.14 -4.45
C LEU A 53 4.37 15.40 -5.19
N ILE A 54 4.31 15.40 -6.53
CA ILE A 54 4.68 16.56 -7.36
C ILE A 54 3.72 17.74 -7.13
N GLN A 55 2.44 17.46 -6.90
CA GLN A 55 1.44 18.49 -6.64
C GLN A 55 1.41 18.96 -5.18
N ALA A 56 2.03 18.22 -4.25
CA ALA A 56 2.01 18.53 -2.82
C ALA A 56 2.56 19.93 -2.46
N PRO A 57 3.65 20.45 -3.07
CA PRO A 57 4.14 21.79 -2.77
C PRO A 57 3.15 22.89 -3.18
N ARG A 58 2.44 22.69 -4.29
CA ARG A 58 1.41 23.63 -4.78
C ARG A 58 0.15 23.64 -3.92
N LEU A 59 -0.07 22.59 -3.13
CA LEU A 59 -1.21 22.44 -2.24
C LEU A 59 -0.83 22.72 -0.77
N GLU A 60 0.37 23.26 -0.53
CA GLU A 60 0.91 23.60 0.79
C GLU A 60 0.75 22.46 1.81
N ARG A 61 0.99 21.23 1.36
CA ARG A 61 0.80 20.05 2.22
C ARG A 61 1.83 20.01 3.35
N PRO A 62 1.44 19.55 4.54
CA PRO A 62 2.38 19.39 5.65
C PRO A 62 3.41 18.32 5.33
N THR A 63 4.59 18.41 5.97
CA THR A 63 5.70 17.45 5.81
C THR A 63 5.26 15.99 6.00
N LEU A 64 4.30 15.74 6.90
CA LEU A 64 3.74 14.42 7.13
C LEU A 64 3.17 13.78 5.85
N TYR A 65 2.55 14.57 4.97
CA TYR A 65 1.99 14.06 3.70
C TYR A 65 3.08 13.50 2.77
N TYR A 66 4.24 14.15 2.71
CA TYR A 66 5.39 13.68 1.93
C TYR A 66 5.97 12.40 2.52
N ILE A 67 6.05 12.31 3.84
CA ILE A 67 6.52 11.09 4.53
C ILE A 67 5.56 9.93 4.25
N GLN A 68 4.25 10.17 4.32
CA GLN A 68 3.22 9.15 4.06
C GLN A 68 3.34 8.57 2.65
N ILE A 69 3.39 9.43 1.62
CA ILE A 69 3.55 8.98 0.24
C ILE A 69 4.94 8.38 0.02
N GLY A 70 5.98 8.97 0.60
CA GLY A 70 7.36 8.50 0.51
C GLY A 70 7.53 7.09 1.06
N CYS A 71 6.93 6.77 2.21
CA CYS A 71 6.94 5.42 2.77
C CYS A 71 6.29 4.40 1.83
N MET A 72 5.15 4.75 1.22
CA MET A 72 4.48 3.86 0.28
C MET A 72 5.30 3.66 -1.01
N LEU A 73 5.87 4.73 -1.56
CA LEU A 73 6.74 4.63 -2.73
C LEU A 73 8.03 3.85 -2.43
N ALA A 74 8.61 4.03 -1.24
CA ALA A 74 9.76 3.28 -0.80
C ALA A 74 9.42 1.79 -0.65
N TRP A 75 8.25 1.46 -0.12
CA TRP A 75 7.78 0.08 -0.05
C TRP A 75 7.67 -0.55 -1.44
N LEU A 76 6.99 0.13 -2.39
CA LEU A 76 6.90 -0.32 -3.79
C LEU A 76 8.30 -0.48 -4.40
N ALA A 77 9.21 0.47 -4.20
CA ALA A 77 10.58 0.35 -4.72
C ALA A 77 11.33 -0.85 -4.15
N VAL A 78 11.17 -1.13 -2.85
CA VAL A 78 11.75 -2.30 -2.19
C VAL A 78 11.15 -3.59 -2.74
N GLU A 79 9.84 -3.65 -2.93
CA GLU A 79 9.16 -4.80 -3.53
C GLU A 79 9.65 -5.06 -4.96
N ALA A 80 9.74 -4.03 -5.81
CA ALA A 80 10.29 -4.15 -7.16
C ALA A 80 11.75 -4.64 -7.15
N LEU A 81 12.56 -4.11 -6.22
CA LEU A 81 13.96 -4.48 -6.12
C LEU A 81 14.13 -5.94 -5.69
N LEU A 82 13.37 -6.38 -4.67
CA LEU A 82 13.50 -7.71 -4.10
C LEU A 82 12.86 -8.80 -4.98
N ASP A 83 11.63 -8.60 -5.45
CA ASP A 83 10.87 -9.61 -6.19
C ASP A 83 11.17 -9.57 -7.71
N HIS A 84 11.33 -8.41 -8.34
CA HIS A 84 11.49 -8.31 -9.81
C HIS A 84 12.95 -8.24 -10.28
N ILE A 85 13.78 -7.44 -9.61
CA ILE A 85 15.17 -7.20 -10.04
C ILE A 85 16.09 -8.29 -9.49
N LEU A 86 16.10 -8.47 -8.17
CA LEU A 86 17.06 -9.36 -7.51
C LEU A 86 16.53 -10.79 -7.34
N LYS A 87 15.20 -11.00 -7.41
CA LYS A 87 14.53 -12.30 -7.22
C LYS A 87 15.05 -13.04 -5.98
N ILE A 88 15.29 -12.31 -4.90
CA ILE A 88 15.80 -12.88 -3.66
C ILE A 88 14.63 -13.52 -2.94
N ASP A 89 14.77 -14.77 -2.49
CA ASP A 89 13.83 -15.41 -1.57
C ASP A 89 13.96 -14.80 -0.15
N PHE A 90 13.74 -13.49 -0.03
CA PHE A 90 13.89 -12.73 1.22
C PHE A 90 12.91 -13.18 2.29
N ARG A 91 11.87 -13.93 1.89
CA ARG A 91 10.86 -14.56 2.73
C ARG A 91 11.45 -15.61 3.69
N GLN A 92 12.64 -16.13 3.42
CA GLN A 92 13.35 -17.03 4.34
C GLN A 92 14.17 -16.28 5.40
N VAL A 93 14.47 -15.00 5.17
CA VAL A 93 15.34 -14.19 6.05
C VAL A 93 14.48 -13.34 6.98
N ARG A 94 14.32 -13.81 8.23
CA ARG A 94 13.41 -13.22 9.22
C ARG A 94 13.54 -11.70 9.39
N TRP A 95 14.76 -11.16 9.42
CA TRP A 95 14.96 -9.71 9.62
C TRP A 95 14.52 -8.88 8.40
N ILE A 96 14.70 -9.41 7.18
CA ILE A 96 14.23 -8.74 5.96
C ILE A 96 12.71 -8.75 5.92
N VAL A 97 12.06 -9.86 6.28
CA VAL A 97 10.60 -9.95 6.37
C VAL A 97 10.04 -8.96 7.40
N ILE A 98 10.66 -8.84 8.57
CA ILE A 98 10.21 -7.87 9.59
C ILE A 98 10.30 -6.44 9.05
N SER A 99 11.45 -6.05 8.50
CA SER A 99 11.63 -4.71 7.91
C SER A 99 10.66 -4.43 6.76
N TYR A 100 10.42 -5.44 5.91
CA TYR A 100 9.47 -5.36 4.81
C TYR A 100 8.04 -5.11 5.31
N VAL A 101 7.59 -5.88 6.30
CA VAL A 101 6.25 -5.77 6.88
C VAL A 101 6.09 -4.44 7.62
N VAL A 102 7.10 -3.98 8.35
CA VAL A 102 7.08 -2.67 9.02
C VAL A 102 6.94 -1.54 7.99
N LEU A 103 7.70 -1.61 6.89
CA LEU A 103 7.63 -0.62 5.81
C LEU A 103 6.27 -0.66 5.10
N PHE A 104 5.70 -1.84 4.88
CA PHE A 104 4.35 -2.01 4.34
C PHE A 104 3.31 -1.33 5.22
N PHE A 105 3.32 -1.58 6.53
CA PHE A 105 2.37 -0.95 7.46
C PHE A 105 2.59 0.56 7.60
N ALA A 106 3.84 1.03 7.50
CA ALA A 106 4.13 2.46 7.47
C ALA A 106 3.56 3.13 6.20
N GLY A 107 3.73 2.51 5.03
CA GLY A 107 3.19 3.01 3.76
C GLY A 107 1.66 2.97 3.71
N THR A 108 1.06 1.84 4.04
CA THR A 108 -0.41 1.67 4.07
C THR A 108 -1.08 2.52 5.14
N GLY A 109 -0.49 2.63 6.33
CA GLY A 109 -0.94 3.57 7.36
C GLY A 109 -0.82 5.02 6.90
N GLY A 110 0.19 5.35 6.10
CA GLY A 110 0.31 6.67 5.48
C GLY A 110 -0.81 6.99 4.50
N LEU A 111 -1.26 6.00 3.71
CA LEU A 111 -2.39 6.16 2.79
C LEU A 111 -3.72 6.48 3.49
N LEU A 112 -3.92 6.07 4.75
CA LEU A 112 -5.06 6.52 5.55
C LEU A 112 -5.08 8.03 5.75
N GLY A 113 -3.90 8.62 6.03
CA GLY A 113 -3.75 10.06 6.16
C GLY A 113 -4.03 10.78 4.84
N VAL A 114 -3.56 10.21 3.72
CA VAL A 114 -3.83 10.73 2.38
C VAL A 114 -5.34 10.71 2.08
N ALA A 115 -6.02 9.58 2.31
CA ALA A 115 -7.46 9.41 2.06
C ALA A 115 -8.32 10.31 2.94
N SER A 116 -7.89 10.58 4.18
CA SER A 116 -8.62 11.43 5.12
C SER A 116 -8.73 12.88 4.66
N ASN A 117 -7.84 13.34 3.78
CA ASN A 117 -7.94 14.67 3.16
C ASN A 117 -9.14 14.82 2.20
N ALA A 118 -9.73 13.72 1.72
CA ALA A 118 -10.89 13.75 0.83
C ALA A 118 -12.23 13.85 1.56
N GLY A 119 -12.23 13.79 2.89
CA GLY A 119 -13.41 13.94 3.72
C GLY A 119 -13.74 12.70 4.55
N ARG A 120 -14.79 12.83 5.39
CA ARG A 120 -15.13 11.85 6.42
C ARG A 120 -15.51 10.48 5.86
N SER A 121 -16.32 10.43 4.80
CA SER A 121 -16.75 9.18 4.18
C SER A 121 -15.56 8.38 3.65
N TRP A 122 -14.64 9.04 2.93
CA TRP A 122 -13.42 8.42 2.40
C TRP A 122 -12.50 7.92 3.51
N SER A 123 -12.35 8.72 4.59
CA SER A 123 -11.58 8.31 5.76
C SER A 123 -12.13 7.04 6.41
N ILE A 124 -13.45 6.99 6.66
CA ILE A 124 -14.10 5.82 7.28
C ILE A 124 -13.93 4.58 6.40
N THR A 125 -14.17 4.70 5.09
CA THR A 125 -13.97 3.59 4.15
C THR A 125 -12.52 3.09 4.15
N ALA A 126 -11.55 4.01 4.10
CA ALA A 126 -10.13 3.68 4.14
C ALA A 126 -9.74 2.98 5.45
N ILE A 127 -10.24 3.45 6.60
CA ILE A 127 -9.99 2.83 7.91
C ILE A 127 -10.54 1.40 7.95
N ILE A 128 -11.78 1.18 7.50
CA ILE A 128 -12.39 -0.15 7.47
C ILE A 128 -11.56 -1.10 6.61
N LEU A 129 -11.19 -0.67 5.39
CA LEU A 129 -10.37 -1.48 4.49
C LEU A 129 -8.98 -1.78 5.06
N PHE A 130 -8.35 -0.78 5.68
CA PHE A 130 -7.06 -0.98 6.34
C PHE A 130 -7.14 -2.00 7.48
N LEU A 131 -8.19 -1.95 8.30
CA LEU A 131 -8.36 -2.92 9.39
C LEU A 131 -8.62 -4.34 8.85
N ILE A 132 -9.40 -4.49 7.79
CA ILE A 132 -9.60 -5.78 7.11
C ILE A 132 -8.28 -6.32 6.57
N MET A 133 -7.53 -5.48 5.84
CA MET A 133 -6.21 -5.82 5.30
C MET A 133 -5.24 -6.23 6.40
N ALA A 134 -5.18 -5.46 7.50
CA ALA A 134 -4.33 -5.75 8.64
C ALA A 134 -4.70 -7.11 9.27
N ALA A 135 -5.99 -7.36 9.52
CA ALA A 135 -6.45 -8.63 10.06
C ALA A 135 -6.10 -9.81 9.14
N LEU A 136 -6.31 -9.68 7.83
CA LEU A 136 -5.94 -10.70 6.85
C LEU A 136 -4.44 -10.99 6.83
N THR A 137 -3.59 -9.97 7.03
CA THR A 137 -2.14 -10.14 7.12
C THR A 137 -1.77 -11.08 8.28
N PHE A 138 -2.40 -10.90 9.45
CA PHE A 138 -2.18 -11.78 10.61
C PHE A 138 -2.78 -13.17 10.42
N VAL A 139 -3.98 -13.27 9.82
CA VAL A 139 -4.62 -14.55 9.50
C VAL A 139 -3.75 -15.35 8.53
N GLN A 140 -3.23 -14.72 7.48
CA GLN A 140 -2.32 -15.36 6.54
C GLN A 140 -1.12 -15.93 7.28
N ARG A 141 -0.45 -15.12 8.11
CA ARG A 141 0.70 -15.60 8.89
C ARG A 141 0.36 -16.79 9.79
N ALA A 142 -0.82 -16.80 10.40
CA ALA A 142 -1.28 -17.90 11.25
C ALA A 142 -1.57 -19.19 10.44
N VAL A 143 -2.11 -19.07 9.22
CA VAL A 143 -2.49 -20.21 8.37
C VAL A 143 -1.30 -20.74 7.56
N THR A 144 -0.51 -19.86 6.95
CA THR A 144 0.57 -20.25 6.03
C THR A 144 1.92 -20.39 6.73
N GLY A 145 2.05 -19.97 7.99
CA GLY A 145 3.32 -19.97 8.73
C GLY A 145 4.38 -19.00 8.17
N MET A 146 4.00 -18.20 7.16
CA MET A 146 4.79 -17.16 6.50
C MET A 146 4.23 -15.78 6.86
#